data_AF-A0A9E0NUH1-F1
#
_entry.id   AF-A0A9E0NUH1-F1
#
_cell.length_a   1.000
_cell.length_b   1.000
_cell.length_c   1.000
_cell.angle_alpha   90.00
_cell.angle_beta   90.00
_cell.angle_gamma   90.00
#
_symmetry.space_group_name_H-M   'P 1'
#
loop_
_entity.id
_entity.type
_entity.pdbx_description
1 polymer ?
#
loop_
_entity_poly.entity_id
_entity_poly.type
_entity_poly.pdbx_seq_one_letter_code
_entity_poly.pdbx_strand_id
1 'polypeptide(L)'
;MDVFEKFIDVVQHEAFVEAHEVLEETWRAWKAEPALREESFILKGLINGATALALFRLGKASGAHRVWSTYEKYRPRINTIPSLHTPFYKKAEALLDAKYQEIRC
;
A
#
# COMPACT_ATOMS: atom_id res chain seq x y z
N MET A 1 -3.36 -13.99 -12.67
CA MET A 1 -2.31 -13.34 -11.85
C MET A 1 -2.96 -12.93 -10.55
N ASP A 2 -2.36 -13.27 -9.42
CA ASP A 2 -2.88 -12.93 -8.10
C ASP A 2 -2.90 -11.40 -7.89
N VAL A 3 -3.92 -10.87 -7.21
CA VAL A 3 -4.10 -9.42 -7.00
C VAL A 3 -2.91 -8.78 -6.29
N PHE A 4 -2.29 -9.54 -5.40
CA PHE A 4 -1.13 -9.12 -4.63
C PHE A 4 0.13 -9.08 -5.50
N GLU A 5 0.41 -10.12 -6.28
CA GLU A 5 1.52 -10.05 -7.24
C GLU A 5 1.32 -8.94 -8.27
N LYS A 6 0.06 -8.67 -8.68
CA LYS A 6 -0.26 -7.52 -9.54
C LYS A 6 0.04 -6.19 -8.88
N PHE A 7 -0.27 -6.01 -7.61
CA PHE A 7 0.10 -4.80 -6.88
C PHE A 7 1.60 -4.53 -6.92
N ILE A 8 2.43 -5.54 -6.64
CA ILE A 8 3.88 -5.40 -6.70
C ILE A 8 4.34 -5.02 -8.10
N ASP A 9 3.84 -5.73 -9.12
CA ASP A 9 4.19 -5.49 -10.52
C ASP A 9 3.91 -4.04 -10.92
N VAL A 10 2.73 -3.50 -10.60
CA VAL A 10 2.39 -2.12 -10.99
C VAL A 10 3.13 -1.07 -10.16
N VAL A 11 3.45 -1.33 -8.89
CA VAL A 11 4.32 -0.45 -8.08
C VAL A 11 5.74 -0.44 -8.64
N GLN A 12 6.27 -1.59 -9.08
CA GLN A 12 7.60 -1.71 -9.68
C GLN A 12 7.72 -0.86 -10.94
N HIS A 13 6.66 -0.81 -11.75
CA HIS A 13 6.55 0.01 -12.96
C HIS A 13 6.05 1.44 -12.70
N GLU A 14 5.96 1.85 -11.44
CA GLU A 14 5.52 3.18 -11.00
C GLU A 14 4.11 3.60 -11.46
N ALA A 15 3.28 2.62 -11.82
CA ALA A 15 1.86 2.80 -12.09
C ALA A 15 1.08 2.90 -10.76
N PHE A 16 1.38 3.93 -9.97
CA PHE A 16 0.91 4.05 -8.59
C PHE A 16 -0.61 4.26 -8.44
N VAL A 17 -1.27 4.86 -9.44
CA VAL A 17 -2.73 4.97 -9.46
C VAL A 17 -3.35 3.59 -9.70
N GLU A 18 -2.83 2.83 -10.65
CA GLU A 18 -3.25 1.45 -10.90
C GLU A 18 -3.00 0.57 -9.66
N ALA A 19 -1.87 0.76 -8.98
CA ALA A 19 -1.56 0.06 -7.72
C ALA A 19 -2.63 0.28 -6.65
N HIS A 20 -3.12 1.51 -6.49
CA HIS A 20 -4.23 1.80 -5.59
C HIS A 20 -5.49 1.01 -6.00
N GLU A 21 -5.88 1.09 -7.28
CA GLU A 21 -7.08 0.45 -7.81
C GLU A 21 -7.05 -1.07 -7.65
N VAL A 22 -5.90 -1.71 -7.93
CA VAL A 22 -5.71 -3.17 -7.84
C VAL A 22 -6.07 -3.71 -6.46
N LEU A 23 -5.70 -3.01 -5.38
CA LEU A 23 -6.03 -3.46 -4.02
C LEU A 23 -7.31 -2.86 -3.44
N GLU A 24 -7.88 -1.83 -4.07
CA GLU A 24 -9.01 -1.09 -3.49
C GLU A 24 -10.25 -1.97 -3.33
N GLU A 25 -10.59 -2.80 -4.32
CA GLU A 25 -11.75 -3.69 -4.25
C GLU A 25 -11.61 -4.71 -3.12
N THR A 26 -10.43 -5.34 -3.02
CA THR A 26 -10.12 -6.30 -1.95
C THR A 26 -10.18 -5.64 -0.58
N TRP A 27 -9.62 -4.44 -0.45
CA TRP A 27 -9.69 -3.66 0.78
C TRP A 27 -11.14 -3.34 1.18
N ARG A 28 -11.98 -2.89 0.24
CA ARG A 28 -13.39 -2.58 0.49
C ARG A 28 -14.16 -3.82 0.98
N ALA A 29 -13.95 -4.97 0.35
CA ALA A 29 -14.54 -6.23 0.77
C ALA A 29 -14.10 -6.62 2.18
N TRP A 30 -12.81 -6.61 2.47
CA TRP A 30 -12.26 -7.05 3.77
C TRP A 30 -12.60 -6.10 4.91
N LYS A 31 -12.71 -4.80 4.63
CA LYS A 31 -13.15 -3.79 5.61
C LYS A 31 -14.58 -4.04 6.10
N ALA A 32 -15.42 -4.61 5.23
CA ALA A 32 -16.82 -4.93 5.51
C ALA A 32 -16.98 -6.27 6.24
N GLU A 33 -16.05 -7.21 6.05
CA GLU A 33 -16.03 -8.52 6.70
C GLU A 33 -15.42 -8.44 8.12
N PRO A 34 -16.19 -8.70 9.20
CA PRO A 34 -15.66 -8.64 10.57
C PRO A 34 -14.40 -9.49 10.81
N ALA A 35 -14.32 -10.68 10.21
CA ALA A 35 -13.17 -11.57 10.38
C ALA A 35 -11.89 -11.03 9.72
N LEU A 36 -12.01 -10.22 8.67
CA LEU A 36 -10.89 -9.68 7.88
C LEU A 36 -10.64 -8.20 8.17
N ARG A 37 -11.47 -7.56 9.00
CA ARG A 37 -11.42 -6.12 9.25
C ARG A 37 -10.04 -5.65 9.70
N GLU A 38 -9.41 -6.36 10.62
CA GLU A 38 -8.09 -5.94 11.11
C GLU A 38 -7.02 -6.05 10.02
N GLU A 39 -7.03 -7.12 9.23
CA GLU A 39 -6.11 -7.32 8.11
C GLU A 39 -6.34 -6.31 6.98
N SER A 40 -7.60 -5.87 6.77
CA SER A 40 -7.93 -4.80 5.82
C SER A 40 -7.17 -3.50 6.09
N PHE A 41 -6.75 -3.25 7.34
CA PHE A 41 -5.93 -2.08 7.64
C PHE A 41 -4.51 -2.17 7.05
N ILE A 42 -3.98 -3.37 6.82
CA ILE A 42 -2.72 -3.54 6.08
C ILE A 42 -2.92 -3.06 4.64
N LEU A 43 -3.99 -3.52 3.97
CA LEU A 43 -4.31 -3.09 2.60
C LEU A 43 -4.53 -1.58 2.53
N LYS A 44 -5.22 -1.01 3.53
CA LYS A 44 -5.37 0.44 3.67
C LYS A 44 -4.01 1.14 3.72
N GLY A 45 -3.04 0.60 4.45
CA GLY A 45 -1.68 1.08 4.46
C GLY A 45 -1.08 1.08 3.05
N LEU A 46 -1.05 -0.08 2.40
CA LEU A 46 -0.43 -0.26 1.08
C LEU A 46 -1.03 0.65 0.01
N ILE A 47 -2.36 0.78 -0.07
CA ILE A 47 -3.01 1.68 -1.04
C ILE A 47 -2.68 3.15 -0.76
N ASN A 48 -2.54 3.55 0.52
CA ASN A 48 -2.11 4.91 0.85
C ASN A 48 -0.63 5.13 0.49
N GLY A 49 0.23 4.12 0.63
CA GLY A 49 1.62 4.18 0.18
C GLY A 49 1.70 4.46 -1.32
N ALA A 50 0.94 3.72 -2.13
CA ALA A 50 0.82 3.95 -3.56
C ALA A 50 0.27 5.36 -3.88
N THR A 51 -0.83 5.77 -3.26
CA THR A 51 -1.41 7.10 -3.46
C THR A 51 -0.44 8.23 -3.12
N ALA A 52 0.36 8.08 -2.06
CA ALA A 52 1.39 9.06 -1.71
C ALA A 52 2.45 9.18 -2.81
N LEU A 53 2.96 8.06 -3.33
CA LEU A 53 3.93 8.05 -4.44
C LEU A 53 3.35 8.70 -5.71
N ALA A 54 2.09 8.43 -6.04
CA ALA A 54 1.39 9.10 -7.13
C ALA A 54 1.35 10.62 -6.93
N LEU A 55 1.03 11.10 -5.72
CA LEU A 55 1.01 12.53 -5.40
C LEU A 55 2.38 13.17 -5.50
N PHE A 56 3.47 12.50 -5.12
CA PHE A 56 4.82 13.02 -5.32
C PHE A 56 5.16 13.18 -6.80
N ARG A 57 4.84 12.17 -7.63
CA ARG A 57 5.05 12.25 -9.09
C ARG A 57 4.26 13.40 -9.74
N LEU A 58 3.16 13.83 -9.12
CA LEU A 58 2.38 15.01 -9.51
C LEU A 58 2.86 16.34 -8.90
N GLY A 59 3.97 16.36 -8.16
CA GLY A 59 4.50 17.56 -7.49
C GLY A 59 3.69 18.02 -6.27
N LYS A 60 2.77 17.18 -5.76
CA LYS A 60 1.88 17.51 -4.63
C LYS A 60 2.46 17.07 -3.28
N ALA A 61 3.68 17.50 -2.98
CA ALA A 61 4.47 17.00 -1.85
C ALA A 61 3.76 17.07 -0.48
N SER A 62 3.11 18.18 -0.16
CA SER A 62 2.38 18.33 1.12
C SER A 62 1.25 17.30 1.28
N GLY A 63 0.45 17.11 0.23
CA GLY A 63 -0.59 16.07 0.21
C GLY A 63 0.00 14.67 0.28
N ALA A 64 1.09 14.44 -0.43
CA ALA A 64 1.80 13.17 -0.45
C ALA A 64 2.34 12.77 0.94
N HIS A 65 2.98 13.69 1.67
CA HIS A 65 3.44 13.43 3.05
C HIS A 65 2.28 13.10 4.00
N ARG A 66 1.16 13.82 3.88
CA ARG A 66 -0.04 13.52 4.69
C ARG A 66 -0.55 12.11 4.43
N VAL A 67 -0.63 11.69 3.17
CA VAL A 67 -1.07 10.34 2.80
C VAL A 67 -0.03 9.29 3.24
N TRP A 68 1.27 9.57 3.07
CA TRP A 68 2.35 8.68 3.50
C TRP A 68 2.30 8.39 5.00
N SER A 69 2.02 9.40 5.84
CA SER A 69 1.86 9.18 7.29
C SER A 69 0.71 8.21 7.63
N THR A 70 -0.30 8.09 6.77
CA THR A 70 -1.36 7.08 6.92
C THR A 70 -0.81 5.68 6.61
N TYR A 71 0.02 5.53 5.58
CA TYR A 71 0.76 4.29 5.33
C TYR A 71 1.64 3.92 6.53
N GLU A 72 2.44 4.85 7.05
CA GLU A 72 3.32 4.61 8.22
C GLU A 72 2.54 4.21 9.48
N LYS A 73 1.34 4.76 9.67
CA LYS A 73 0.45 4.37 10.78
C LYS A 73 0.01 2.91 10.69
N TYR A 74 -0.23 2.39 9.49
CA TYR A 74 -0.80 1.07 9.29
C TYR A 74 0.24 -0.01 8.98
N ARG A 75 1.40 0.33 8.38
CA ARG A 75 2.45 -0.65 8.04
C ARG A 75 2.90 -1.55 9.20
N PRO A 76 2.98 -1.12 10.48
CA PRO A 76 3.41 -2.01 11.56
C PRO A 76 2.52 -3.24 11.72
N ARG A 77 1.26 -3.15 11.27
CA ARG A 77 0.28 -4.24 11.31
C ARG A 77 0.69 -5.47 10.51
N ILE A 78 1.54 -5.29 9.50
CA ILE A 78 2.14 -6.39 8.72
C ILE A 78 2.85 -7.38 9.65
N ASN A 79 3.44 -6.91 10.75
CA ASN A 79 4.17 -7.74 11.70
C ASN A 79 3.30 -8.24 12.86
N THR A 80 2.15 -7.63 13.11
CA THR A 80 1.34 -7.92 14.30
C THR A 80 0.09 -8.73 14.00
N ILE A 81 -0.40 -8.71 12.76
CA ILE A 81 -1.58 -9.47 12.34
C ILE A 81 -1.11 -10.74 11.62
N PRO A 82 -1.42 -11.94 12.15
CA PRO A 82 -1.15 -13.18 11.45
C PRO A 82 -1.95 -13.24 10.14
N SER A 83 -1.26 -13.53 9.05
CA SER A 83 -1.88 -13.66 7.73
C SER A 83 -1.08 -14.63 6.86
N LEU A 84 -1.76 -15.35 5.97
CA LEU A 84 -1.12 -16.14 4.93
C LEU A 84 -0.46 -15.26 3.85
N HIS A 85 -0.88 -13.99 3.76
CA HIS A 85 -0.38 -13.00 2.80
C HIS A 85 0.79 -12.17 3.34
N THR A 86 1.25 -12.39 4.58
CA THR A 86 2.39 -11.68 5.17
C THR A 86 3.63 -11.62 4.28
N PRO A 87 4.05 -12.70 3.57
CA PRO A 87 5.19 -12.63 2.65
C PRO A 87 5.01 -11.58 1.54
N PHE A 88 3.80 -11.49 1.00
CA PHE A 88 3.46 -10.46 0.02
C PHE A 88 3.51 -9.06 0.65
N TYR A 89 2.87 -8.87 1.80
CA TYR A 89 2.83 -7.56 2.47
C TYR A 89 4.22 -7.03 2.75
N LYS A 90 5.15 -7.90 3.14
CA LYS A 90 6.56 -7.56 3.35
C LYS A 90 7.25 -7.11 2.07
N LYS A 91 7.01 -7.80 0.95
CA LYS A 91 7.56 -7.42 -0.36
C LYS A 91 7.00 -6.08 -0.84
N ALA A 92 5.70 -5.85 -0.64
CA ALA A 92 5.04 -4.58 -0.94
C ALA A 92 5.57 -3.42 -0.06
N GLU A 93 5.71 -3.63 1.25
CA GLU A 93 6.30 -2.66 2.20
C GLU A 93 7.70 -2.24 1.75
N ALA A 94 8.58 -3.22 1.50
CA ALA A 94 9.96 -2.95 1.08
C ALA A 94 10.02 -2.16 -0.23
N LEU A 95 9.17 -2.49 -1.20
CA LEU A 95 9.14 -1.82 -2.49
C LEU A 95 8.61 -0.38 -2.38
N LEU A 96 7.53 -0.16 -1.65
CA LEU A 96 6.98 1.18 -1.40
C LEU A 96 7.99 2.06 -0.67
N ASP A 97 8.66 1.53 0.36
CA ASP A 97 9.68 2.25 1.11
C ASP A 97 10.86 2.62 0.20
N ALA A 98 11.34 1.71 -0.66
CA ALA A 98 12.39 1.99 -1.63
C ALA A 98 12.00 3.12 -2.59
N LYS A 99 10.80 3.04 -3.20
CA LYS A 99 10.27 4.08 -4.09
C LYS A 99 10.10 5.43 -3.40
N TYR A 100 9.74 5.44 -2.12
CA TYR A 100 9.64 6.69 -1.36
C TYR A 100 11.00 7.32 -1.08
N GLN A 101 12.04 6.54 -0.82
CA GLN A 101 13.40 7.07 -0.67
C GLN A 101 13.93 7.66 -1.98
N GLU A 102 13.67 7.02 -3.12
CA GLU A 102 14.07 7.52 -4.45
C GLU A 102 13.55 8.94 -4.75
N ILE A 103 12.38 9.30 -4.21
CA ILE A 103 11.72 10.59 -4.49
C ILE A 103 12.03 11.66 -3.43
N ARG A 104 12.56 11.27 -2.27
CA ARG A 104 12.90 12.19 -1.17
C ARG A 104 14.33 12.75 -1.25
N CYS A 105 15.19 12.18 -2.09
CA CYS A 105 16.53 12.68 -2.39
C CYS A 105 16.52 13.60 -3.60
#